data_AF-A0A261GT61-F1
#
_entry.id   AF-A0A261GT61-F1
#
_cell.length_a   1.000
_cell.length_b   1.000
_cell.length_c   1.000
_cell.angle_alpha   90.00
_cell.angle_beta   90.00
_cell.angle_gamma   90.00
#
_symmetry.space_group_name_H-M   'P 1'
#
loop_
_entity.id
_entity.type
_entity.pdbx_description
1 polymer ?
#
loop_
_entity_poly.entity_id
_entity_poly.type
_entity_poly.pdbx_seq_one_letter_code
_entity_poly.pdbx_strand_id
1 'polypeptide(L)'
;MKLADYIQTFSRSERMRVRTELAKRHGVSEVSVRAWANGIRRHPCTLEAIETTEQATGGKVTRHDLRPDIFGERSRDEQGAPSK
;
A
#
# COMPACT_ATOMS: atom_id res chain seq x y z
N MET A 1 7.36 -1.73 -3.77
CA MET A 1 6.56 -1.00 -4.79
C MET A 1 5.70 0.02 -4.05
N LYS A 2 5.68 1.30 -4.43
CA LYS A 2 4.85 2.28 -3.73
C LYS A 2 3.36 2.02 -3.98
N LEU A 3 2.51 2.44 -3.05
CA LEU A 3 1.05 2.29 -3.16
C LEU A 3 0.49 2.95 -4.43
N ALA A 4 1.03 4.10 -4.84
CA ALA A 4 0.66 4.74 -6.10
C ALA A 4 0.97 3.86 -7.32
N ASP A 5 2.15 3.25 -7.37
CA ASP A 5 2.58 2.41 -8.48
C ASP A 5 1.70 1.16 -8.57
N TYR A 6 1.39 0.55 -7.43
CA TYR A 6 0.44 -0.57 -7.35
C TYR A 6 -0.92 -0.19 -7.91
N ILE A 7 -1.48 0.97 -7.51
CA ILE A 7 -2.76 1.41 -8.06
C ILE A 7 -2.65 1.66 -9.56
N GLN A 8 -1.52 2.18 -10.05
CA GLN A 8 -1.32 2.47 -11.46
C GLN A 8 -1.25 1.21 -12.35
N THR A 9 -0.97 0.02 -11.81
CA THR A 9 -0.99 -1.22 -12.58
C THR A 9 -2.38 -1.61 -13.08
N PHE A 10 -3.43 -1.05 -12.47
CA PHE A 10 -4.82 -1.30 -12.85
C PHE A 10 -5.30 -0.31 -13.92
N SER A 11 -6.30 -0.71 -14.72
CA SER A 11 -6.95 0.20 -15.67
C SER A 11 -7.67 1.35 -14.95
N ARG A 12 -8.00 2.43 -15.67
CA ARG A 12 -8.62 3.63 -15.09
C ARG A 12 -9.91 3.31 -14.32
N SER A 13 -10.74 2.40 -14.83
CA SER A 13 -11.99 1.96 -14.19
C SER A 13 -11.74 1.10 -12.95
N GLU A 14 -10.73 0.24 -12.97
CA GLU A 14 -10.35 -0.63 -11.85
C GLU A 14 -9.66 0.13 -10.72
N ARG A 15 -8.88 1.17 -11.04
CA ARG A 15 -8.24 2.06 -10.04
C ARG A 15 -9.23 2.61 -9.02
N MET A 16 -10.44 2.96 -9.48
CA MET A 16 -11.50 3.43 -8.61
C MET A 16 -11.92 2.33 -7.64
N ARG A 17 -12.20 1.12 -8.15
CA ARG A 17 -12.60 -0.03 -7.33
C ARG A 17 -11.54 -0.39 -6.28
N VAL A 18 -10.26 -0.41 -6.66
CA VAL A 18 -9.15 -0.70 -5.72
C VAL A 18 -9.09 0.34 -4.59
N ARG A 19 -9.27 1.63 -4.89
CA ARG A 19 -9.29 2.69 -3.87
C ARG A 19 -10.51 2.57 -2.96
N THR A 20 -11.69 2.31 -3.53
CA THR A 20 -12.91 2.09 -2.75
C THR A 20 -12.75 0.90 -1.79
N GLU A 21 -12.16 -0.19 -2.26
CA GLU A 21 -11.94 -1.39 -1.45
C GLU A 21 -10.95 -1.13 -0.30
N LEU A 22 -9.81 -0.49 -0.59
CA LEU A 22 -8.87 -0.06 0.44
C LEU A 22 -9.54 0.89 1.45
N ALA A 23 -10.32 1.86 0.95
CA ALA A 23 -11.01 2.82 1.81
C ALA A 23 -11.98 2.11 2.78
N LYS A 24 -12.75 1.14 2.28
CA LYS A 24 -13.67 0.33 3.08
C LYS A 24 -12.94 -0.48 4.16
N ARG A 25 -11.86 -1.18 3.79
CA ARG A 25 -11.08 -2.00 4.73
C ARG A 25 -10.47 -1.18 5.86
N HIS A 26 -10.08 0.05 5.57
CA HIS A 26 -9.52 0.98 6.56
C HIS A 26 -10.58 1.83 7.30
N GLY A 27 -11.85 1.75 6.91
CA GLY A 27 -12.90 2.62 7.46
C GLY A 27 -12.68 4.11 7.15
N VAL A 28 -12.03 4.44 6.04
CA VAL A 28 -11.72 5.83 5.62
C VAL A 28 -12.39 6.19 4.30
N SER A 29 -12.23 7.45 3.86
CA SER A 29 -12.65 7.88 2.53
C SER A 29 -11.63 7.52 1.45
N GLU A 30 -12.09 7.38 0.21
CA GLU A 30 -11.22 7.19 -0.96
C GLU A 30 -10.21 8.33 -1.15
N VAL A 31 -10.57 9.54 -0.71
CA VAL A 31 -9.70 10.71 -0.73
C VAL A 31 -8.49 10.50 0.18
N SER A 32 -8.68 9.88 1.35
CA SER A 32 -7.57 9.51 2.24
C SER A 32 -6.62 8.53 1.57
N VAL A 33 -7.16 7.48 0.93
CA VAL A 33 -6.34 6.51 0.18
C VAL A 33 -5.56 7.18 -0.95
N ARG A 34 -6.20 8.09 -1.69
CA ARG A 34 -5.53 8.89 -2.73
C ARG A 34 -4.43 9.79 -2.15
N ALA A 35 -4.67 10.41 -1.00
CA ALA A 35 -3.67 11.23 -0.32
C ALA A 35 -2.46 10.41 0.14
N TRP A 36 -2.68 9.17 0.60
CA TRP A 36 -1.60 8.23 0.95
C TRP A 36 -0.79 7.82 -0.27
N ALA A 37 -1.46 7.41 -1.35
CA ALA A 37 -0.80 7.00 -2.59
C ALA A 37 0.08 8.12 -3.16
N ASN A 38 -0.44 9.35 -3.18
CA ASN A 38 0.28 10.51 -3.69
C ASN A 38 1.34 11.08 -2.73
N GLY A 39 1.46 10.54 -1.51
CA GLY A 39 2.37 11.06 -0.49
C GLY A 39 1.98 12.41 0.13
N ILE A 40 0.76 12.89 -0.14
CA ILE A 40 0.22 14.14 0.46
C ILE A 40 0.00 13.94 1.98
N ARG A 41 -0.43 12.73 2.36
CA ARG A 41 -0.54 12.30 3.76
C ARG A 41 0.19 10.99 3.94
N ARG A 42 0.82 10.79 5.10
CA ARG A 42 1.42 9.50 5.44
C ARG A 42 0.34 8.47 5.74
N HIS A 43 0.59 7.22 5.37
CA HIS A 43 -0.24 6.10 5.77
C HIS A 43 -0.19 5.94 7.32
N PRO A 44 -1.27 5.51 7.99
CA PRO A 44 -1.23 5.19 9.41
C PRO A 44 -0.11 4.18 9.73
N CYS A 45 0.59 4.37 10.85
CA CYS A 45 1.66 3.46 11.29
C CYS A 45 1.19 2.36 12.24
N THR A 46 -0.12 2.24 12.48
CA THR A 46 -0.64 1.15 13.29
C THR A 46 -0.42 -0.18 12.56
N LEU A 47 -0.05 -1.23 13.31
CA LEU A 47 0.16 -2.57 12.77
C LEU A 47 -1.05 -3.05 11.96
N GLU A 48 -2.24 -2.88 12.52
CA GLU A 48 -3.50 -3.25 11.86
C GLU A 48 -3.67 -2.58 10.48
N ALA A 49 -3.39 -1.27 10.37
CA ALA A 49 -3.53 -0.58 9.10
C ALA A 49 -2.48 -1.07 8.08
N ILE A 50 -1.25 -1.29 8.53
CA ILE A 50 -0.18 -1.82 7.68
C ILE A 50 -0.57 -3.20 7.16
N GLU A 51 -0.93 -4.11 8.05
CA GLU A 51 -1.34 -5.48 7.70
C GLU A 51 -2.56 -5.47 6.77
N THR A 52 -3.53 -4.58 7.01
CA THR A 52 -4.71 -4.41 6.16
C THR A 52 -4.30 -4.08 4.72
N THR A 53 -3.35 -3.16 4.52
CA THR A 53 -2.86 -2.83 3.18
C THR A 53 -1.98 -3.93 2.59
N GLU A 54 -1.09 -4.55 3.38
CA GLU A 54 -0.27 -5.68 2.91
C GLU A 54 -1.16 -6.83 2.41
N GLN A 55 -2.19 -7.19 3.17
CA GLN A 55 -3.16 -8.22 2.79
C GLN A 55 -4.01 -7.80 1.58
N ALA A 56 -4.51 -6.56 1.56
CA ALA A 56 -5.32 -6.06 0.44
C ALA A 56 -4.56 -6.01 -0.88
N THR A 57 -3.24 -5.81 -0.82
CA THR A 57 -2.37 -5.79 -2.00
C THR A 57 -1.71 -7.13 -2.30
N GLY A 58 -1.96 -8.16 -1.49
CA GLY A 58 -1.34 -9.48 -1.63
C GLY A 58 0.18 -9.44 -1.46
N GLY A 59 0.69 -8.59 -0.56
CA GLY A 59 2.12 -8.41 -0.28
C GLY A 59 2.90 -7.62 -1.32
N LYS A 60 2.22 -7.07 -2.35
CA LYS A 60 2.88 -6.23 -3.38
C LYS A 60 3.32 -4.88 -2.82
N VAL A 61 2.54 -4.32 -1.89
CA VAL A 61 2.89 -3.13 -1.13
C VAL A 61 3.16 -3.57 0.30
N THR A 62 4.36 -3.30 0.80
CA THR A 62 4.82 -3.73 2.13
C THR A 62 4.90 -2.57 3.11
N ARG A 63 5.06 -2.86 4.40
CA ARG A 63 5.28 -1.87 5.46
C ARG A 63 6.44 -0.91 5.17
N HIS A 64 7.50 -1.40 4.53
CA HIS A 64 8.66 -0.62 4.08
C HIS A 64 8.30 0.36 2.95
N ASP A 65 7.33 0.00 2.10
CA ASP A 65 6.84 0.89 1.05
C ASP A 65 5.86 1.95 1.60
N LEU A 66 5.07 1.60 2.61
CA LEU A 66 4.06 2.47 3.21
C LEU A 66 4.67 3.50 4.17
N ARG A 67 5.62 3.06 5.01
CA ARG A 67 6.25 3.86 6.06
C ARG A 67 7.76 3.59 6.14
N PRO A 68 8.53 3.94 5.09
CA PRO A 68 9.99 3.82 5.11
C PRO A 68 10.63 4.66 6.23
N ASP A 69 9.95 5.72 6.68
CA ASP A 69 10.38 6.56 7.81
C ASP A 69 10.39 5.83 9.16
N ILE A 70 9.65 4.71 9.28
CA ILE A 70 9.60 3.90 10.51
C ILE A 70 10.32 2.56 10.32
N PHE A 71 10.05 1.87 9.20
CA PHE A 71 10.54 0.50 8.97
C PHE A 71 11.86 0.45 8.20
N GLY A 72 12.42 1.61 7.83
CA GLY A 72 13.58 1.70 6.96
C GLY A 72 13.27 1.36 5.50
N GLU A 73 14.23 1.65 4.64
CA GLU A 73 14.14 1.25 3.23
C GLU A 73 14.28 -0.26 3.10
N ARG A 74 13.49 -0.85 2.19
CA ARG A 74 13.61 -2.26 1.87
C ARG A 74 14.97 -2.51 1.21
N SER A 75 15.84 -3.28 1.85
CA SER A 75 17.11 -3.71 1.26
C SER A 75 16.87 -4.40 -0.07
N ARG A 76 17.63 -4.04 -1.10
CA ARG A 76 17.48 -4.58 -2.47
C ARG A 76 17.73 -6.09 -2.57
N ASP A 77 18.32 -6.69 -1.53
CA ASP A 77 18.77 -8.08 -1.52
C ASP A 77 17.64 -9.12 -1.28
N GLU A 78 16.43 -8.69 -0.89
CA GLU A 78 15.28 -9.59 -0.63
C GLU A 78 14.31 -9.74 -1.83
N GLN A 79 14.71 -9.38 -3.05
CA GLN A 79 13.83 -9.49 -4.24
C GLN A 79 13.83 -10.87 -4.93
N GLY A 80 14.36 -11.93 -4.30
CA GLY A 80 14.55 -13.20 -5.00
C GLY A 80 14.63 -14.47 -4.14
N ALA A 81 13.80 -14.63 -3.11
CA ALA A 81 13.69 -15.92 -2.43
C ALA A 81 12.44 -16.70 -2.91
N PRO A 82 12.56 -17.67 -3.82
CA PRO A 82 11.60 -18.77 -3.87
C PRO A 82 11.83 -19.61 -2.62
N SER A 83 10.85 -19.65 -1.71
CA SER A 83 10.85 -20.67 -0.67
C SER A 83 10.53 -22.02 -1.30
N LYS A 84 11.40 -23.00 -1.00
CA LYS A 84 11.44 -24.38 -1.47
C LYS A 84 10.15 -25.16 -1.27
#